data_AF-A0A9D4MBX6-F1
#
_entry.id   AF-A0A9D4MBX6-F1
#
_cell.length_a   1.000
_cell.length_b   1.000
_cell.length_c   1.000
_cell.angle_alpha   90.00
_cell.angle_beta   90.00
_cell.angle_gamma   90.00
#
_symmetry.space_group_name_H-M   'P 1'
#
loop_
_entity.id
_entity.type
_entity.pdbx_description
1 polymer ?
#
loop_
_entity_poly.entity_id
_entity_poly.type
_entity_poly.pdbx_seq_one_letter_code
_entity_poly.pdbx_strand_id
1 'polypeptide(L)'
;MESATLNKQDDGCEEKPDASETSSINSEASDYFSSPVFSSAKLAIGRFLSRGDSNTKHTANAMDTNSDTASKSKSRRKHRDPRTIERGNLLNVSKMIVKELIDSSMAHGRMLDDDHAPLQQFFIVLEHVLRHGLRPKKSIMRDRRDFWCVLELVEKFVPEAAEITATVRDMPHLKTPLGKARAWLRLSAMQKTLADYFKVLIEKRDMVLTEFYEPGAMLLEDEGTVIAGLLVGLNVIDCNLGIKDEDLDQPIGVIDFSVYLKDTRLNESDPEADNAAMQEKMQTILDQKNYLEELNRHLNTTVANLQQKLEMASTTNALMKEDLAIAKNTILQLEDEKKVLESQRDTILHVHKHTIEETKKDIDVERQTYQQSRAGLDDMYADIKKRLDDEINLRLEVEKELSLQIGMKQEIEMALELTEKDIHEKQDTIISVRKQLEDVKNINLQVAEKLE
;
A
#
# COMPACT_ATOMS: atom_id res chain seq x y z
N MET A 1 -58.33 -14.48 -18.87
CA MET A 1 -58.36 -13.08 -19.31
C MET A 1 -56.92 -12.61 -19.37
N GLU A 2 -56.28 -12.37 -20.50
CA GLU A 2 -56.65 -12.49 -21.91
C GLU A 2 -55.29 -12.47 -22.65
N SER A 3 -55.10 -13.44 -23.54
CA SER A 3 -53.96 -13.55 -24.44
C SER A 3 -54.17 -12.62 -25.63
N ALA A 4 -53.10 -12.01 -26.15
CA ALA A 4 -53.15 -11.36 -27.46
C ALA A 4 -51.90 -11.73 -28.27
N THR A 5 -51.98 -12.90 -28.88
CA THR A 5 -51.37 -13.22 -30.17
C THR A 5 -52.10 -12.43 -31.27
N LEU A 6 -51.37 -11.78 -32.17
CA LEU A 6 -51.88 -11.48 -33.50
C LEU A 6 -50.85 -11.89 -34.54
N ASN A 7 -51.31 -12.81 -35.37
CA ASN A 7 -50.67 -13.35 -36.56
C ASN A 7 -51.37 -12.70 -37.78
N LYS A 8 -50.75 -12.85 -38.97
CA LYS A 8 -51.28 -12.62 -40.34
C LYS A 8 -50.86 -11.31 -41.03
N GLN A 9 -50.57 -11.27 -42.33
CA GLN A 9 -50.36 -12.28 -43.39
C GLN A 9 -49.93 -11.52 -44.67
N ASP A 10 -49.07 -12.16 -45.46
CA ASP A 10 -48.86 -12.12 -46.92
C ASP A 10 -49.16 -10.84 -47.74
N ASP A 11 -48.17 -10.39 -48.52
CA ASP A 11 -48.29 -10.37 -49.99
C ASP A 11 -46.90 -10.46 -50.63
N GLY A 12 -46.73 -11.48 -51.47
CA GLY A 12 -45.55 -11.69 -52.29
C GLY A 12 -45.67 -11.01 -53.65
N CYS A 13 -44.53 -10.63 -54.22
CA CYS A 13 -44.31 -10.66 -55.66
C CYS A 13 -42.82 -10.97 -55.90
N GLU A 14 -42.57 -12.13 -56.49
CA GLU A 14 -41.31 -12.51 -57.11
C GLU A 14 -41.05 -11.61 -58.32
N GLU A 15 -39.85 -11.05 -58.44
CA GLU A 15 -39.27 -10.70 -59.73
C GLU A 15 -37.78 -11.07 -59.74
N LYS A 16 -37.39 -11.88 -60.73
CA LYS A 16 -36.02 -12.35 -60.99
C LYS A 16 -35.16 -11.23 -61.58
N PRO A 17 -33.82 -11.31 -61.45
CA PRO A 17 -32.92 -10.24 -61.86
C PRO A 17 -32.65 -10.27 -63.36
N ASP A 18 -32.65 -9.09 -63.97
CA ASP A 18 -32.16 -8.87 -65.33
C ASP A 18 -30.65 -8.57 -65.30
N ALA A 19 -29.97 -9.13 -66.29
CA ALA A 19 -28.53 -9.05 -66.43
C ALA A 19 -28.11 -7.80 -67.22
N SER A 20 -26.82 -7.49 -67.14
CA SER A 20 -26.03 -6.58 -67.98
C SER A 20 -26.00 -5.11 -67.58
N GLU A 21 -24.91 -4.70 -66.94
CA GLU A 21 -24.14 -3.52 -67.32
C GLU A 21 -22.71 -3.64 -66.79
N THR A 22 -21.86 -4.31 -67.57
CA THR A 22 -20.40 -4.21 -67.45
C THR A 22 -19.98 -2.84 -67.95
N SER A 23 -19.71 -1.89 -67.03
CA SER A 23 -19.02 -0.65 -67.38
C SER A 23 -17.51 -0.83 -67.19
N SER A 24 -16.81 -0.63 -68.30
CA SER A 24 -15.38 -0.76 -68.47
C SER A 24 -14.63 0.32 -67.70
N ILE A 25 -13.85 -0.08 -66.69
CA ILE A 25 -12.73 0.73 -66.18
C ILE A 25 -11.55 -0.22 -66.01
N ASN A 26 -10.81 -0.45 -67.09
CA ASN A 26 -9.47 -1.01 -67.06
C ASN A 26 -8.75 -0.61 -68.35
N SER A 27 -7.99 0.49 -68.28
CA SER A 27 -6.95 0.83 -69.25
C SER A 27 -5.91 1.86 -68.73
N GLU A 28 -5.93 2.26 -67.45
CA GLU A 28 -4.95 3.22 -66.91
C GLU A 28 -4.06 2.66 -65.78
N ALA A 29 -4.29 1.43 -65.33
CA ALA A 29 -3.50 0.83 -64.24
C ALA A 29 -2.19 0.16 -64.71
N SER A 30 -2.01 -0.15 -66.00
CA SER A 30 -0.81 -0.86 -66.48
C SER A 30 0.44 0.01 -66.57
N ASP A 31 0.30 1.33 -66.65
CA ASP A 31 1.43 2.23 -66.93
C ASP A 31 2.09 2.78 -65.66
N TYR A 32 1.52 2.53 -64.47
CA TYR A 32 2.16 2.85 -63.18
C TYR A 32 3.25 1.85 -62.77
N PHE A 33 3.25 0.64 -63.32
CA PHE A 33 4.17 -0.45 -62.94
C PHE A 33 5.57 -0.37 -63.58
N SER A 34 5.82 0.63 -64.44
CA SER A 34 7.15 0.91 -65.01
C SER A 34 7.84 2.14 -64.38
N SER A 35 7.40 2.58 -63.19
CA SER A 35 8.02 3.71 -62.52
C SER A 35 9.42 3.37 -61.97
N PRO A 36 10.45 4.21 -62.19
CA PRO A 36 11.82 4.02 -61.70
C PRO A 36 11.92 3.76 -60.18
N VAL A 37 10.93 4.24 -59.42
CA VAL A 37 10.84 4.09 -57.96
C VAL A 37 10.75 2.60 -57.55
N PHE A 38 10.00 1.77 -58.28
CA PHE A 38 9.82 0.35 -57.98
C PHE A 38 11.08 -0.48 -58.25
N SER A 39 11.79 -0.18 -59.34
CA SER A 39 13.07 -0.83 -59.64
C SER A 39 14.16 -0.43 -58.64
N SER A 40 14.13 0.82 -58.14
CA SER A 40 15.08 1.28 -57.13
C SER A 40 14.84 0.66 -55.76
N ALA A 41 13.60 0.46 -55.34
CA ALA A 41 13.27 -0.20 -54.06
C ALA A 41 13.74 -1.67 -54.04
N LYS A 42 13.47 -2.43 -55.11
CA LYS A 42 13.89 -3.83 -55.25
C LYS A 42 15.43 -3.98 -55.22
N LEU A 43 16.14 -3.04 -55.87
CA LEU A 43 17.60 -3.01 -55.90
C LEU A 43 18.22 -2.57 -54.56
N ALA A 44 17.58 -1.64 -53.85
CA ALA A 44 18.02 -1.17 -52.54
C ALA A 44 17.88 -2.28 -51.47
N ILE A 45 16.76 -3.00 -51.48
CA ILE A 45 16.50 -4.11 -50.56
C ILE A 45 17.42 -5.29 -50.88
N GLY A 46 17.60 -5.65 -52.16
CA GLY A 46 18.55 -6.68 -52.57
C GLY A 46 19.99 -6.41 -52.12
N ARG A 47 20.45 -5.16 -52.24
CA ARG A 47 21.78 -4.74 -51.74
C ARG A 47 21.87 -4.74 -50.22
N PHE A 48 20.78 -4.45 -49.51
CA PHE A 48 20.73 -4.42 -48.05
C PHE A 48 20.70 -5.83 -47.44
N LEU A 49 19.95 -6.75 -48.05
CA LEU A 49 19.90 -8.16 -47.66
C LEU A 49 21.24 -8.87 -47.92
N SER A 50 21.95 -8.58 -49.02
CA SER A 50 23.27 -9.16 -49.31
C SER A 50 24.44 -8.57 -48.48
N ARG A 51 24.30 -7.35 -47.92
CA ARG A 51 25.38 -6.71 -47.14
C ARG A 51 25.56 -7.28 -45.73
N GLY A 52 24.55 -8.00 -45.21
CA GLY A 52 24.55 -8.58 -43.86
C GLY A 52 25.37 -9.87 -43.68
N ASP A 53 25.91 -10.45 -44.76
CA ASP A 53 26.69 -11.71 -44.72
C ASP A 53 28.22 -11.52 -44.62
N SER A 54 28.70 -10.27 -44.51
CA SER A 54 30.13 -10.00 -44.40
C SER A 54 30.62 -10.04 -42.95
N ASN A 55 31.25 -11.17 -42.60
CA ASN A 55 32.02 -11.41 -41.39
C ASN A 55 32.82 -10.19 -40.90
N THR A 56 32.49 -9.69 -39.71
CA THR A 56 33.28 -8.72 -38.93
C THR A 56 34.62 -9.34 -38.52
N LYS A 57 35.67 -9.13 -39.32
CA LYS A 57 37.06 -9.33 -38.88
C LYS A 57 37.55 -8.06 -38.19
N HIS A 58 37.50 -8.02 -36.86
CA HIS A 58 38.26 -7.03 -36.10
C HIS A 58 39.76 -7.35 -36.22
N THR A 59 40.48 -6.44 -36.86
CA THR A 59 41.94 -6.36 -36.89
C THR A 59 42.45 -5.98 -35.51
N ALA A 60 43.16 -6.89 -34.84
CA ALA A 60 43.97 -6.57 -33.67
C ALA A 60 45.44 -6.56 -34.12
N ASN A 61 46.06 -5.38 -34.08
CA ASN A 61 47.51 -5.22 -34.15
C ASN A 61 48.13 -5.93 -32.93
N ALA A 62 49.00 -6.89 -33.18
CA ALA A 62 49.86 -7.47 -32.15
C ALA A 62 51.31 -7.06 -32.44
N MET A 63 51.87 -6.31 -31.50
CA MET A 63 53.30 -6.05 -31.37
C MET A 63 53.95 -7.28 -30.72
N ASP A 64 55.10 -7.69 -31.25
CA ASP A 64 55.94 -8.78 -30.76
C ASP A 64 56.24 -8.71 -29.26
N THR A 65 56.17 -9.86 -28.58
CA THR A 65 57.28 -10.40 -27.78
C THR A 65 57.05 -11.88 -27.47
N ASN A 66 58.08 -12.69 -27.77
CA ASN A 66 58.25 -14.11 -27.48
C ASN A 66 58.06 -14.48 -26.00
N SER A 67 57.42 -15.63 -25.74
CA SER A 67 58.02 -16.71 -24.95
C SER A 67 57.20 -17.99 -25.06
N ASP A 68 57.87 -19.04 -25.51
CA ASP A 68 57.40 -20.42 -25.57
C ASP A 68 56.84 -20.93 -24.24
N THR A 69 55.65 -21.54 -24.27
CA THR A 69 55.37 -22.79 -23.55
C THR A 69 54.16 -23.49 -24.16
N ALA A 70 54.39 -24.72 -24.61
CA ALA A 70 53.40 -25.60 -25.20
C ALA A 70 52.29 -25.95 -24.20
N SER A 71 51.04 -25.60 -24.52
CA SER A 71 49.88 -26.30 -23.95
C SER A 71 48.69 -26.33 -24.92
N LYS A 72 48.23 -27.56 -25.16
CA LYS A 72 47.07 -28.03 -25.93
C LYS A 72 45.94 -27.00 -26.11
N SER A 73 45.76 -26.51 -27.35
CA SER A 73 44.58 -25.73 -27.74
C SER A 73 43.36 -26.64 -27.90
N LYS A 74 42.66 -26.94 -26.79
CA LYS A 74 41.24 -27.28 -26.88
C LYS A 74 40.51 -26.00 -27.29
N SER A 75 40.01 -25.97 -28.52
CA SER A 75 39.07 -24.96 -29.00
C SER A 75 37.87 -24.89 -28.04
N ARG A 76 37.94 -23.97 -27.08
CA ARG A 76 36.78 -23.55 -26.31
C ARG A 76 35.88 -22.83 -27.30
N ARG A 77 34.86 -23.52 -27.84
CA ARG A 77 33.71 -22.88 -28.46
C ARG A 77 33.23 -21.81 -27.48
N LYS A 78 33.48 -20.53 -27.80
CA LYS A 78 32.94 -19.40 -27.04
C LYS A 78 31.45 -19.65 -26.92
N HIS A 79 30.96 -19.83 -25.70
CA HIS A 79 29.53 -19.85 -25.43
C HIS A 79 29.02 -18.48 -25.87
N ARG A 80 28.41 -18.39 -27.06
CA ARG A 80 27.80 -17.15 -27.52
C ARG A 80 26.69 -16.83 -26.53
N ASP A 81 26.61 -15.57 -26.12
CA ASP A 81 25.58 -15.08 -25.21
C ASP A 81 24.19 -15.45 -25.78
N PRO A 82 23.34 -16.16 -25.02
CA PRO A 82 22.00 -16.56 -25.46
C PRO A 82 21.19 -15.40 -26.07
N ARG A 83 21.32 -14.19 -25.52
CA ARG A 83 20.63 -13.00 -26.05
C ARG A 83 21.13 -12.59 -27.44
N THR A 84 22.43 -12.72 -27.69
CA THR A 84 23.00 -12.44 -29.02
C THR A 84 22.52 -13.46 -30.06
N ILE A 85 22.35 -14.73 -29.65
CA ILE A 85 21.79 -15.77 -30.52
C ILE A 85 20.31 -15.49 -30.82
N GLU A 86 19.53 -15.16 -29.79
CA GLU A 86 18.10 -14.82 -29.93
C GLU A 86 17.91 -13.63 -30.88
N ARG A 87 18.70 -12.57 -30.71
CA ARG A 87 18.68 -11.37 -31.57
C ARG A 87 19.01 -11.70 -33.03
N GLY A 88 20.03 -12.52 -33.26
CA GLY A 88 20.40 -12.99 -34.60
C GLY A 88 19.30 -13.85 -35.24
N ASN A 89 18.67 -14.73 -34.48
CA ASN A 89 17.55 -15.54 -34.95
C ASN A 89 16.35 -14.66 -35.33
N LEU A 90 15.99 -13.71 -34.46
CA LEU A 90 14.87 -12.80 -34.70
C LEU A 90 15.10 -11.91 -35.92
N LEU A 91 16.34 -11.44 -36.14
CA LEU A 91 16.71 -10.72 -37.35
C LEU A 91 16.53 -11.57 -38.61
N ASN A 92 16.99 -12.82 -38.58
CA ASN A 92 16.90 -13.72 -39.74
C ASN A 92 15.44 -14.05 -40.08
N VAL A 93 14.62 -14.30 -39.07
CA VAL A 93 13.18 -14.49 -39.25
C VAL A 93 12.54 -13.21 -39.83
N SER A 94 12.89 -12.03 -39.30
CA SER A 94 12.37 -10.76 -39.83
C SER A 94 12.72 -10.54 -41.30
N LYS A 95 13.97 -10.84 -41.71
CA LYS A 95 14.41 -10.75 -43.12
C LYS A 95 13.61 -11.67 -44.02
N MET A 96 13.38 -12.90 -43.57
CA MET A 96 12.65 -13.93 -44.33
C MET A 96 11.20 -13.52 -44.54
N ILE A 97 10.51 -13.10 -43.47
CA ILE A 97 9.10 -12.69 -43.53
C ILE A 97 8.93 -11.42 -44.35
N VAL A 98 9.76 -10.39 -44.15
CA VAL A 98 9.67 -9.15 -44.95
C VAL A 98 9.90 -9.45 -46.42
N LYS A 99 10.84 -10.33 -46.75
CA LYS A 99 11.07 -10.75 -48.14
C LYS A 99 9.84 -11.45 -48.71
N GLU A 100 9.30 -12.44 -48.01
CA GLU A 100 8.10 -13.17 -48.47
C GLU A 100 6.88 -12.26 -48.58
N LEU A 101 6.67 -11.36 -47.64
CA LEU A 101 5.57 -10.40 -47.66
C LEU A 101 5.67 -9.48 -48.88
N ILE A 102 6.87 -8.97 -49.20
CA ILE A 102 7.08 -8.16 -50.42
C ILE A 102 6.86 -9.02 -51.67
N ASP A 103 7.49 -10.19 -51.77
CA ASP A 103 7.38 -11.07 -52.94
C ASP A 103 5.92 -11.51 -53.19
N SER A 104 5.19 -11.86 -52.12
CA SER A 104 3.79 -12.25 -52.15
C SER A 104 2.87 -11.07 -52.53
N SER A 105 3.11 -9.87 -51.98
CA SER A 105 2.34 -8.67 -52.35
C SER A 105 2.51 -8.33 -53.84
N MET A 106 3.73 -8.46 -54.37
CA MET A 106 4.05 -8.21 -55.77
C MET A 106 3.44 -9.24 -56.72
N ALA A 107 3.29 -10.49 -56.27
CA ALA A 107 2.67 -11.56 -57.04
C ALA A 107 1.13 -11.40 -57.14
N HIS A 108 0.49 -10.92 -56.08
CA HIS A 108 -0.97 -10.82 -56.01
C HIS A 108 -1.52 -9.47 -56.52
N GLY A 109 -0.72 -8.40 -56.52
CA GLY A 109 -1.08 -7.08 -57.08
C GLY A 109 -2.32 -6.43 -56.46
N ARG A 110 -2.78 -6.93 -55.31
CA ARG A 110 -3.97 -6.49 -54.59
C ARG A 110 -3.58 -5.97 -53.22
N MET A 111 -4.41 -5.08 -52.70
CA MET A 111 -4.35 -4.61 -51.32
C MET A 111 -4.42 -5.81 -50.36
N LEU A 112 -3.50 -5.88 -49.41
CA LEU A 112 -3.45 -6.95 -48.42
C LEU A 112 -4.43 -6.65 -47.28
N ASP A 113 -5.17 -7.66 -46.87
CA ASP A 113 -6.12 -7.62 -45.75
C ASP A 113 -5.63 -8.48 -44.57
N ASP A 114 -6.46 -8.59 -43.53
CA ASP A 114 -6.13 -9.33 -42.32
C ASP A 114 -5.93 -10.82 -42.57
N ASP A 115 -6.49 -11.41 -43.65
CA ASP A 115 -6.37 -12.84 -43.96
C ASP A 115 -5.02 -13.20 -44.61
N HIS A 116 -4.19 -12.20 -44.93
CA HIS A 116 -2.89 -12.44 -45.53
C HIS A 116 -1.87 -12.97 -44.51
N ALA A 117 -1.62 -14.28 -44.52
CA ALA A 117 -0.74 -14.95 -43.56
C ALA A 117 0.68 -14.34 -43.43
N PRO A 118 1.41 -14.00 -44.51
CA PRO A 118 2.70 -13.31 -44.39
C PRO A 118 2.61 -11.95 -43.66
N LEU A 119 1.50 -11.22 -43.81
CA LEU A 119 1.28 -9.93 -43.15
C LEU A 119 0.97 -10.10 -41.67
N GLN A 120 0.13 -11.08 -41.31
CA GLN A 120 -0.10 -11.44 -39.90
C GLN A 120 1.21 -11.80 -39.20
N GLN A 121 2.03 -12.64 -39.83
CA GLN A 121 3.30 -13.08 -39.28
C GLN A 121 4.33 -11.95 -39.19
N PHE A 122 4.29 -10.99 -40.12
CA PHE A 122 5.10 -9.77 -40.03
C PHE A 122 4.80 -8.99 -38.74
N PHE A 123 3.53 -8.73 -38.42
CA PHE A 123 3.17 -8.01 -37.20
C PHE A 123 3.53 -8.78 -35.92
N ILE A 124 3.40 -10.11 -35.93
CA ILE A 124 3.83 -10.96 -34.81
C ILE A 124 5.35 -10.83 -34.58
N VAL A 125 6.15 -10.91 -35.65
CA VAL A 125 7.60 -10.80 -35.53
C VAL A 125 8.05 -9.38 -35.18
N LEU A 126 7.38 -8.36 -35.70
CA LEU A 126 7.63 -6.97 -35.32
C LEU A 126 7.33 -6.73 -33.82
N GLU A 127 6.27 -7.35 -33.29
CA GLU A 127 5.98 -7.34 -31.86
C GLU A 127 7.13 -7.97 -31.05
N HIS A 128 7.64 -9.12 -31.48
CA HIS A 128 8.80 -9.75 -30.83
C HIS A 128 10.05 -8.86 -30.88
N VAL A 129 10.31 -8.18 -32.00
CA VAL A 129 11.40 -7.20 -32.14
C VAL A 129 11.27 -6.08 -31.12
N LEU A 130 10.07 -5.50 -30.99
CA LEU A 130 9.79 -4.42 -30.03
C LEU A 130 9.85 -4.89 -28.58
N ARG A 131 9.58 -6.17 -28.28
CA ARG A 131 9.64 -6.72 -26.92
C ARG A 131 11.03 -7.17 -26.50
N HIS A 132 11.90 -7.53 -27.45
CA HIS A 132 13.20 -8.14 -27.14
C HIS A 132 14.09 -7.20 -26.34
N GLY A 133 14.39 -7.59 -25.09
CA GLY A 133 15.20 -6.82 -24.15
C GLY A 133 14.48 -5.65 -23.50
N LEU A 134 13.14 -5.57 -23.58
CA LEU A 134 12.36 -4.58 -22.84
C LEU A 134 12.48 -4.85 -21.33
N ARG A 135 12.73 -3.81 -20.53
CA ARG A 135 12.94 -3.95 -19.08
C ARG A 135 11.68 -4.49 -18.40
N PRO A 136 11.77 -5.53 -17.55
CA PRO A 136 10.63 -6.06 -16.83
C PRO A 136 10.09 -5.06 -15.79
N LYS A 137 8.79 -5.17 -15.48
CA LYS A 137 8.09 -4.32 -14.50
C LYS A 137 8.70 -4.48 -13.10
N LYS A 138 9.69 -3.67 -12.75
CA LYS A 138 10.28 -3.59 -11.41
C LYS A 138 9.63 -2.44 -10.62
N SER A 139 8.45 -2.68 -10.05
CA SER A 139 7.79 -1.97 -8.92
C SER A 139 6.27 -1.85 -9.12
N ILE A 140 5.53 -1.97 -8.02
CA ILE A 140 4.06 -1.84 -7.94
C ILE A 140 3.60 -0.39 -8.21
N MET A 141 4.48 0.61 -8.05
CA MET A 141 4.17 2.04 -8.24
C MET A 141 4.88 2.69 -9.45
N ARG A 142 5.66 1.95 -10.25
CA ARG A 142 6.34 2.51 -11.43
C ARG A 142 5.54 2.19 -12.68
N ASP A 143 5.33 3.20 -13.52
CA ASP A 143 4.50 3.14 -14.73
C ASP A 143 4.80 1.94 -15.62
N ARG A 144 3.75 1.46 -16.30
CA ARG A 144 3.81 0.31 -17.21
C ARG A 144 4.86 0.60 -18.30
N ARG A 145 6.01 -0.05 -18.23
CA ARG A 145 7.05 -0.03 -19.27
C ARG A 145 6.74 -1.14 -20.27
N ASP A 146 5.67 -0.96 -21.02
CA ASP A 146 5.37 -1.77 -22.20
C ASP A 146 5.93 -1.07 -23.45
N PHE A 147 5.91 -1.77 -24.59
CA PHE A 147 6.39 -1.19 -25.84
C PHE A 147 5.38 -0.20 -26.45
N TRP A 148 4.14 -0.14 -25.96
CA TRP A 148 3.19 0.92 -26.33
C TRP A 148 3.73 2.29 -25.90
N CYS A 149 4.22 2.39 -24.66
CA CYS A 149 4.88 3.60 -24.18
C CYS A 149 6.09 4.03 -25.04
N VAL A 150 6.76 3.08 -25.72
CA VAL A 150 7.85 3.38 -26.65
C VAL A 150 7.30 3.98 -27.95
N LEU A 151 6.20 3.44 -28.47
CA LEU A 151 5.54 3.95 -29.68
C LEU A 151 4.95 5.35 -29.45
N GLU A 152 4.42 5.64 -28.25
CA GLU A 152 3.95 6.98 -27.89
C GLU A 152 5.07 8.04 -27.94
N LEU A 153 6.35 7.66 -27.80
CA LEU A 153 7.45 8.63 -27.90
C LEU A 153 7.63 9.17 -29.31
N VAL A 154 7.14 8.46 -30.32
CA VAL A 154 7.23 8.90 -31.72
C VAL A 154 6.51 10.23 -31.91
N GLU A 155 5.36 10.46 -31.27
CA GLU A 155 4.58 11.70 -31.41
C GLU A 155 5.34 12.95 -30.91
N LYS A 156 6.34 12.77 -30.03
CA LYS A 156 7.21 13.85 -29.55
C LYS A 156 8.24 14.31 -30.58
N PHE A 157 8.51 13.46 -31.58
CA PHE A 157 9.56 13.71 -32.57
C PHE A 157 9.00 13.87 -33.99
N VAL A 158 7.84 13.28 -34.26
CA VAL A 158 7.14 13.31 -35.55
C VAL A 158 5.69 13.72 -35.26
N PRO A 159 5.35 15.02 -35.43
CA PRO A 159 4.00 15.53 -35.13
C PRO A 159 2.88 14.78 -35.86
N GLU A 160 3.16 14.25 -37.05
CA GLU A 160 2.24 13.45 -37.86
C GLU A 160 1.81 12.16 -37.13
N ALA A 161 2.67 11.60 -36.28
CA ALA A 161 2.33 10.42 -35.47
C ALA A 161 1.31 10.73 -34.36
N ALA A 162 1.09 12.01 -34.01
CA ALA A 162 0.13 12.39 -32.97
C ALA A 162 -1.31 12.05 -33.37
N GLU A 163 -1.64 12.10 -34.67
CA GLU A 163 -2.97 11.75 -35.17
C GLU A 163 -3.30 10.26 -34.93
N ILE A 164 -2.38 9.37 -35.32
CA ILE A 164 -2.53 7.92 -35.08
C ILE A 164 -2.55 7.63 -33.58
N THR A 165 -1.66 8.28 -32.83
CA THR A 165 -1.51 8.03 -31.39
C THR A 165 -2.77 8.46 -30.62
N ALA A 166 -3.34 9.63 -30.94
CA ALA A 166 -4.62 10.07 -30.40
C ALA A 166 -5.76 9.12 -30.79
N THR A 167 -5.83 8.74 -32.07
CA THR A 167 -6.85 7.82 -32.59
C THR A 167 -6.86 6.50 -31.81
N VAL A 168 -5.69 5.90 -31.57
CA VAL A 168 -5.55 4.65 -30.79
C VAL A 168 -5.84 4.85 -29.31
N ARG A 169 -5.45 6.00 -28.74
CA ARG A 169 -5.66 6.33 -27.33
C ARG A 169 -7.15 6.39 -27.00
N ASP A 170 -7.94 6.94 -27.91
CA ASP A 170 -9.37 7.22 -27.77
C ASP A 170 -10.28 6.04 -28.18
N MET A 171 -9.72 4.93 -28.68
CA MET A 171 -10.49 3.72 -28.99
C MET A 171 -10.98 3.02 -27.71
N PRO A 172 -12.30 2.95 -27.45
CA PRO A 172 -12.84 2.39 -26.21
C PRO A 172 -12.82 0.85 -26.18
N HIS A 173 -12.72 0.19 -27.33
CA HIS A 173 -12.67 -1.27 -27.43
C HIS A 173 -11.29 -1.86 -27.07
N LEU A 174 -10.21 -1.07 -27.16
CA LEU A 174 -8.84 -1.50 -26.84
C LEU A 174 -8.55 -1.29 -25.34
N LYS A 175 -8.61 -2.37 -24.57
CA LYS A 175 -8.49 -2.34 -23.11
C LYS A 175 -7.04 -2.44 -22.65
N THR A 176 -6.16 -3.03 -23.45
CA THR A 176 -4.76 -3.27 -23.07
C THR A 176 -3.79 -2.37 -23.83
N PRO A 177 -2.63 -2.02 -23.23
CA PRO A 177 -1.55 -1.35 -23.96
C PRO A 177 -1.05 -2.18 -25.16
N LEU A 178 -1.15 -3.51 -25.09
CA LEU A 178 -0.82 -4.40 -26.20
C LEU A 178 -1.75 -4.18 -27.39
N GLY A 179 -3.07 -4.18 -27.16
CA GLY A 179 -4.05 -3.91 -28.21
C GLY A 179 -3.85 -2.53 -28.83
N LYS A 180 -3.54 -1.52 -28.01
CA LYS A 180 -3.17 -0.17 -28.48
C LYS A 180 -1.94 -0.19 -29.38
N ALA A 181 -0.85 -0.83 -28.96
CA ALA A 181 0.34 -0.93 -29.79
C ALA A 181 0.10 -1.63 -31.12
N ARG A 182 -0.68 -2.72 -31.13
CA ARG A 182 -1.02 -3.42 -32.38
C ARG A 182 -1.87 -2.55 -33.32
N ALA A 183 -2.89 -1.88 -32.79
CA ALA A 183 -3.70 -0.95 -33.57
C ALA A 183 -2.83 0.16 -34.19
N TRP A 184 -1.89 0.71 -33.41
CA TRP A 184 -0.97 1.74 -33.87
C TRP A 184 -0.01 1.24 -34.96
N LEU A 185 0.54 0.03 -34.82
CA LEU A 185 1.40 -0.57 -35.84
C LEU A 185 0.63 -0.81 -37.14
N ARG A 186 -0.61 -1.29 -37.06
CA ARG A 186 -1.48 -1.48 -38.22
C ARG A 186 -1.83 -0.17 -38.91
N LEU A 187 -2.23 0.85 -38.15
CA LEU A 187 -2.51 2.19 -38.70
C LEU A 187 -1.28 2.81 -39.34
N SER A 188 -0.12 2.70 -38.71
CA SER A 188 1.14 3.21 -39.25
C SER A 188 1.57 2.49 -40.53
N ALA A 189 1.27 1.18 -40.63
CA ALA A 189 1.51 0.41 -41.84
C ALA A 189 0.55 0.82 -42.97
N MET A 190 -0.75 0.98 -42.67
CA MET A 190 -1.75 1.46 -43.64
C MET A 190 -1.43 2.88 -44.15
N GLN A 191 -0.89 3.74 -43.29
CA GLN A 191 -0.43 5.09 -43.66
C GLN A 191 0.96 5.12 -44.33
N LYS A 192 1.65 3.97 -44.44
CA LYS A 192 3.00 3.85 -45.00
C LYS A 192 4.06 4.71 -44.30
N THR A 193 3.86 4.99 -43.01
CA THR A 193 4.74 5.81 -42.16
C THR A 193 5.49 5.00 -41.12
N LEU A 194 5.20 3.69 -41.00
CA LEU A 194 5.83 2.78 -40.03
C LEU A 194 7.37 2.80 -40.09
N ALA A 195 7.94 2.80 -41.29
CA ALA A 195 9.39 2.83 -41.48
C ALA A 195 10.01 4.15 -40.98
N ASP A 196 9.35 5.28 -41.22
CA ASP A 196 9.81 6.60 -40.81
C ASP A 196 9.80 6.74 -39.29
N TYR A 197 8.75 6.24 -38.64
CA TYR A 197 8.65 6.23 -37.18
C TYR A 197 9.75 5.38 -36.53
N PHE A 198 10.00 4.17 -37.06
CA PHE A 198 11.06 3.31 -36.55
C PHE A 198 12.45 3.91 -36.79
N LYS A 199 12.67 4.56 -37.93
CA LYS A 199 13.93 5.26 -38.22
C LYS A 199 14.23 6.31 -37.14
N VAL A 200 13.25 7.14 -36.77
CA VAL A 200 13.42 8.15 -35.72
C VAL A 200 13.70 7.52 -34.35
N LEU A 201 13.04 6.41 -34.01
CA LEU A 201 13.32 5.69 -32.76
C LEU A 201 14.75 5.14 -32.72
N ILE A 202 15.26 4.60 -33.83
CA ILE A 202 16.63 4.08 -33.92
C ILE A 202 17.67 5.21 -33.90
N GLU A 203 17.44 6.31 -34.62
CA GLU A 203 18.34 7.48 -34.61
C GLU A 203 18.49 8.10 -33.22
N LYS A 204 17.47 7.99 -32.37
CA LYS A 204 17.48 8.50 -30.98
C LYS A 204 17.64 7.40 -29.92
N ARG A 205 18.08 6.19 -30.31
CA ARG A 205 18.09 5.01 -29.44
C ARG A 205 18.89 5.21 -28.15
N ASP A 206 20.03 5.89 -28.21
CA ASP A 206 20.92 6.08 -27.06
C ASP A 206 20.32 7.00 -25.99
N MET A 207 19.48 7.96 -26.41
CA MET A 207 18.85 8.94 -25.52
C MET A 207 17.49 8.48 -24.99
N VAL A 208 16.69 7.82 -25.84
CA VAL A 208 15.26 7.57 -25.57
C VAL A 208 15.01 6.12 -25.21
N LEU A 209 15.62 5.17 -25.94
CA LEU A 209 15.32 3.75 -25.78
C LEU A 209 16.08 3.11 -24.61
N THR A 210 17.20 3.67 -24.18
CA THR A 210 18.00 3.17 -23.04
C THR A 210 17.23 3.17 -21.72
N GLU A 211 16.21 4.02 -21.58
CA GLU A 211 15.29 4.02 -20.44
C GLU A 211 14.36 2.80 -20.44
N PHE A 212 13.94 2.32 -21.61
CA PHE A 212 12.95 1.27 -21.78
C PHE A 212 13.59 -0.12 -21.94
N TYR A 213 14.77 -0.19 -22.55
CA TYR A 213 15.44 -1.43 -22.91
C TYR A 213 16.68 -1.72 -22.05
N GLU A 214 17.00 -3.00 -21.89
CA GLU A 214 18.25 -3.47 -21.30
C GLU A 214 19.39 -3.43 -22.35
N PRO A 215 20.66 -3.27 -21.95
CA PRO A 215 21.79 -3.44 -22.86
C PRO A 215 21.73 -4.80 -23.58
N GLY A 216 22.02 -4.82 -24.88
CA GLY A 216 21.88 -6.01 -25.73
C GLY A 216 20.48 -6.22 -26.33
N ALA A 217 19.52 -5.30 -26.10
CA ALA A 217 18.19 -5.33 -26.70
C ALA A 217 18.20 -5.12 -28.22
N MET A 218 17.16 -5.58 -28.91
CA MET A 218 17.10 -5.60 -30.37
C MET A 218 17.20 -4.18 -30.97
N LEU A 219 16.48 -3.22 -30.38
CA LEU A 219 16.45 -1.84 -30.86
C LEU A 219 17.67 -1.00 -30.46
N LEU A 220 18.50 -1.47 -29.51
CA LEU A 220 19.72 -0.77 -29.08
C LEU A 220 20.96 -1.22 -29.86
N GLU A 221 20.91 -2.39 -30.49
CA GLU A 221 22.03 -2.98 -31.22
C GLU A 221 21.89 -2.75 -32.75
N ASP A 222 22.92 -3.13 -33.51
CA ASP A 222 22.97 -2.91 -34.96
C ASP A 222 21.82 -3.57 -35.72
N GLU A 223 21.28 -4.67 -35.20
CA GLU A 223 20.14 -5.37 -35.79
C GLU A 223 18.89 -4.47 -35.84
N GLY A 224 18.69 -3.55 -34.89
CA GLY A 224 17.59 -2.59 -34.91
C GLY A 224 17.66 -1.66 -36.12
N THR A 225 18.86 -1.21 -36.51
CA THR A 225 19.10 -0.42 -37.73
C THR A 225 18.77 -1.23 -38.98
N VAL A 226 19.10 -2.53 -38.98
CA VAL A 226 18.76 -3.43 -40.09
C VAL A 226 17.24 -3.59 -40.19
N ILE A 227 16.53 -3.80 -39.08
CA ILE A 227 15.06 -3.88 -39.09
C ILE A 227 14.45 -2.59 -39.64
N ALA A 228 14.88 -1.41 -39.18
CA ALA A 228 14.38 -0.14 -39.71
C ALA A 228 14.59 -0.03 -41.24
N GLY A 229 15.74 -0.49 -41.75
CA GLY A 229 16.00 -0.56 -43.19
C GLY A 229 15.10 -1.54 -43.95
N LEU A 230 14.75 -2.68 -43.34
CA LEU A 230 13.80 -3.64 -43.93
C LEU A 230 12.38 -3.06 -44.01
N LEU A 231 11.95 -2.30 -42.99
CA LEU A 231 10.62 -1.68 -42.95
C LEU A 231 10.39 -0.70 -44.11
N VAL A 232 11.44 -0.02 -44.60
CA VAL A 232 11.35 0.86 -45.78
C VAL A 232 10.84 0.10 -47.01
N GLY A 233 11.19 -1.19 -47.12
CA GLY A 233 10.71 -2.04 -48.21
C GLY A 233 9.22 -2.32 -48.17
N LEU A 234 8.56 -2.11 -47.03
CA LEU A 234 7.11 -2.31 -46.87
C LEU A 234 6.28 -1.12 -47.35
N ASN A 235 6.90 0.05 -47.61
CA ASN A 235 6.17 1.23 -48.10
C ASN A 235 5.53 1.01 -49.48
N VAL A 236 5.96 -0.01 -50.22
CA VAL A 236 5.36 -0.39 -51.52
C VAL A 236 4.07 -1.20 -51.37
N ILE A 237 3.75 -1.66 -50.17
CA ILE A 237 2.61 -2.53 -49.89
C ILE A 237 1.40 -1.69 -49.49
N ASP A 238 0.26 -1.96 -50.10
CA ASP A 238 -1.03 -1.39 -49.72
C ASP A 238 -1.75 -2.35 -48.77
N CYS A 239 -2.07 -1.87 -47.56
CA CYS A 239 -2.74 -2.65 -46.53
C CYS A 239 -4.12 -2.05 -46.18
N ASN A 240 -5.11 -2.91 -45.95
CA ASN A 240 -6.40 -2.54 -45.38
C ASN A 240 -6.72 -3.47 -44.21
N LEU A 241 -6.32 -3.04 -43.01
CA LEU A 241 -6.33 -3.88 -41.82
C LEU A 241 -7.47 -3.52 -40.89
N GLY A 242 -8.16 -4.53 -40.40
CA GLY A 242 -9.20 -4.43 -39.41
C GLY A 242 -8.64 -4.00 -38.06
N ILE A 243 -9.23 -2.96 -37.50
CA ILE A 243 -8.88 -2.44 -36.15
C ILE A 243 -10.10 -2.48 -35.22
N LYS A 244 -11.31 -2.64 -35.77
CA LYS A 244 -12.58 -2.67 -35.02
C LYS A 244 -13.12 -4.09 -34.82
N ASP A 245 -12.90 -4.97 -35.79
CA ASP A 245 -13.51 -6.31 -35.82
C ASP A 245 -12.61 -7.42 -35.27
N GLU A 246 -11.32 -7.14 -35.05
CA GLU A 246 -10.34 -8.10 -34.53
C GLU A 246 -10.00 -7.83 -33.06
N ASP A 247 -9.97 -8.88 -32.23
CA ASP A 247 -9.62 -8.78 -30.81
C ASP A 247 -8.10 -8.63 -30.61
N LEU A 248 -7.65 -7.39 -30.77
CA LEU A 248 -6.24 -7.00 -30.64
C LEU A 248 -5.65 -7.21 -29.24
N ASP A 249 -6.49 -7.39 -28.22
CA ASP A 249 -6.08 -7.59 -26.83
C ASP A 249 -5.67 -9.05 -26.51
N GLN A 250 -5.90 -10.00 -27.43
CA GLN A 250 -5.54 -11.41 -27.20
C GLN A 250 -4.03 -11.68 -27.19
N PRO A 251 -3.53 -12.64 -26.39
CA PRO A 251 -2.12 -13.00 -26.38
C PRO A 251 -1.63 -13.52 -27.75
N ILE A 252 -0.34 -13.36 -28.02
CA ILE A 252 0.36 -13.56 -29.29
C ILE A 252 -0.05 -14.86 -30.04
N GLY A 253 -0.28 -14.74 -31.36
CA GLY A 253 -0.41 -15.87 -32.28
C GLY A 253 0.94 -16.55 -32.55
N VAL A 254 0.94 -17.87 -32.75
CA VAL A 254 2.16 -18.65 -32.99
C VAL A 254 2.72 -18.38 -34.38
N ILE A 255 4.05 -18.18 -34.51
CA ILE A 255 4.72 -18.09 -35.82
C ILE A 255 4.69 -19.48 -36.47
N ASP A 256 3.95 -19.62 -37.56
CA ASP A 256 3.94 -20.86 -38.35
C ASP A 256 5.14 -20.89 -39.32
N PHE A 257 6.19 -21.58 -38.90
CA PHE A 257 7.39 -21.79 -39.72
C PHE A 257 7.18 -22.76 -40.89
N SER A 258 6.05 -23.47 -40.96
CA SER A 258 5.80 -24.47 -42.01
C SER A 258 5.68 -23.88 -43.41
N VAL A 259 5.29 -22.60 -43.51
CA VAL A 259 5.22 -21.84 -44.76
C VAL A 259 6.63 -21.62 -45.34
N TYR A 260 7.60 -21.33 -44.48
CA TYR A 260 8.97 -20.95 -44.87
C TYR A 260 9.93 -22.13 -45.03
N LEU A 261 9.61 -23.29 -44.43
CA LEU A 261 10.50 -24.45 -44.40
C LEU A 261 10.30 -25.41 -45.59
N LYS A 262 9.30 -25.17 -46.46
CA LYS A 262 8.93 -26.08 -47.54
C LYS A 262 9.74 -25.91 -48.83
N ASP A 263 10.36 -24.76 -49.07
CA ASP A 263 10.90 -24.44 -50.40
C ASP A 263 12.36 -24.84 -50.69
N THR A 264 13.09 -25.46 -49.75
CA THR A 264 14.52 -25.74 -49.97
C THR A 264 14.85 -27.08 -50.66
N ARG A 265 13.89 -27.87 -51.17
CA ARG A 265 14.17 -29.30 -51.50
C ARG A 265 13.66 -29.88 -52.82
N LEU A 266 13.32 -29.09 -53.83
CA LEU A 266 12.89 -29.66 -55.13
C LEU A 266 13.54 -28.98 -56.33
N ASN A 267 14.88 -28.96 -56.40
CA ASN A 267 15.57 -28.74 -57.67
C ASN A 267 16.69 -29.75 -57.85
N GLU A 268 16.42 -30.68 -58.77
CA GLU A 268 17.31 -31.49 -59.63
C GLU A 268 18.57 -32.14 -59.02
N SER A 269 18.63 -33.48 -59.00
CA SER A 269 19.46 -34.33 -59.91
C SER A 269 19.77 -35.76 -59.39
N ASP A 270 19.76 -36.71 -60.34
CA ASP A 270 20.44 -38.04 -60.42
C ASP A 270 20.01 -39.23 -59.50
N PRO A 271 19.38 -40.31 -60.03
CA PRO A 271 18.84 -41.43 -59.24
C PRO A 271 19.85 -42.42 -58.63
N GLU A 272 21.15 -42.39 -59.00
CA GLU A 272 22.15 -43.34 -58.45
C GLU A 272 22.95 -42.79 -57.26
N ALA A 273 23.11 -41.47 -57.14
CA ALA A 273 23.60 -40.80 -55.93
C ALA A 273 22.54 -40.79 -54.79
N ASP A 274 21.30 -41.05 -55.15
CA ASP A 274 20.13 -40.90 -54.30
C ASP A 274 20.06 -41.96 -53.20
N ASN A 275 20.57 -43.19 -53.41
CA ASN A 275 20.51 -44.22 -52.36
C ASN A 275 21.46 -43.94 -51.18
N ALA A 276 22.69 -43.45 -51.44
CA ALA A 276 23.63 -43.10 -50.38
C ALA A 276 23.21 -41.80 -49.67
N ALA A 277 22.75 -40.79 -50.42
CA ALA A 277 22.22 -39.56 -49.86
C ALA A 277 20.89 -39.77 -49.11
N MET A 278 20.03 -40.69 -49.58
CA MET A 278 18.82 -41.13 -48.88
C MET A 278 19.18 -41.88 -47.59
N GLN A 279 20.21 -42.72 -47.60
CA GLN A 279 20.65 -43.44 -46.41
C GLN A 279 21.28 -42.49 -45.36
N GLU A 280 22.05 -41.49 -45.79
CA GLU A 280 22.56 -40.42 -44.92
C GLU A 280 21.43 -39.51 -44.39
N LYS A 281 20.45 -39.15 -45.24
CA LYS A 281 19.24 -38.44 -44.82
C LYS A 281 18.42 -39.26 -43.83
N MET A 282 18.28 -40.57 -44.05
CA MET A 282 17.58 -41.49 -43.14
C MET A 282 18.29 -41.57 -41.80
N GLN A 283 19.63 -41.68 -41.81
CA GLN A 283 20.43 -41.66 -40.58
C GLN A 283 20.26 -40.34 -39.83
N THR A 284 20.28 -39.21 -40.53
CA THR A 284 20.05 -37.88 -39.94
C THR A 284 18.64 -37.76 -39.36
N ILE A 285 17.62 -38.29 -40.05
CA ILE A 285 16.23 -38.30 -39.57
C ILE A 285 16.09 -39.20 -38.33
N LEU A 286 16.78 -40.33 -38.28
CA LEU A 286 16.78 -41.22 -37.12
C LEU A 286 17.49 -40.58 -35.92
N ASP A 287 18.60 -39.90 -36.14
CA ASP A 287 19.31 -39.15 -35.09
C ASP A 287 18.46 -37.99 -34.56
N GLN A 288 17.75 -37.27 -35.46
CA GLN A 288 16.78 -36.25 -35.10
C GLN A 288 15.59 -36.82 -34.32
N LYS A 289 15.08 -37.98 -34.75
CA LYS A 289 13.99 -38.68 -34.06
C LYS A 289 14.43 -39.08 -32.65
N ASN A 290 15.61 -39.67 -32.51
CA ASN A 290 16.14 -40.09 -31.22
C ASN A 290 16.38 -38.88 -30.29
N TYR A 291 16.89 -37.77 -30.84
CA TYR A 291 17.00 -36.50 -30.09
C TYR A 291 15.64 -35.99 -29.59
N LEU A 292 14.61 -36.01 -30.46
CA LEU A 292 13.25 -35.60 -30.09
C LEU A 292 12.61 -36.53 -29.07
N GLU A 293 12.85 -37.84 -29.17
CA GLU A 293 12.37 -38.83 -28.20
C GLU A 293 13.01 -38.62 -26.82
N GLU A 294 14.32 -38.40 -26.76
CA GLU A 294 15.01 -38.11 -25.50
C GLU A 294 14.58 -36.76 -24.92
N LEU A 295 14.38 -35.74 -25.77
CA LEU A 295 13.84 -34.45 -25.36
C LEU A 295 12.42 -34.60 -24.78
N ASN A 296 11.54 -35.37 -25.43
CA ASN A 296 10.21 -35.67 -24.92
C ASN A 296 10.25 -36.45 -23.60
N ARG A 297 11.21 -37.36 -23.44
CA ARG A 297 11.41 -38.08 -22.18
C ARG A 297 11.84 -37.14 -21.05
N HIS A 298 12.78 -36.24 -21.30
CA HIS A 298 13.18 -35.21 -20.35
C HIS A 298 12.03 -34.24 -20.03
N LEU A 299 11.25 -33.85 -21.04
CA LEU A 299 10.10 -32.98 -20.86
C LEU A 299 9.04 -33.66 -19.99
N ASN A 300 8.69 -34.92 -20.27
CA ASN A 300 7.77 -35.71 -19.46
C ASN A 300 8.24 -35.85 -18.01
N THR A 301 9.54 -36.07 -17.80
CA THR A 301 10.14 -36.10 -16.44
C THR A 301 9.99 -34.75 -15.73
N THR A 302 10.20 -33.64 -16.46
CA THR A 302 10.05 -32.29 -15.93
C THR A 302 8.60 -31.97 -15.60
N VAL A 303 7.67 -32.35 -16.47
CA VAL A 303 6.22 -32.21 -16.25
C VAL A 303 5.80 -32.98 -15.00
N ALA A 304 6.23 -34.24 -14.85
CA ALA A 304 5.93 -35.03 -13.66
C ALA A 304 6.48 -34.38 -12.37
N ASN A 305 7.73 -33.89 -12.41
CA ASN A 305 8.33 -33.18 -11.28
C ASN A 305 7.59 -31.87 -10.93
N LEU A 306 7.16 -31.12 -11.95
CA LEU A 306 6.38 -29.90 -11.74
C LEU A 306 4.99 -30.19 -11.20
N GLN A 307 4.33 -31.25 -11.69
CA GLN A 307 3.06 -31.73 -11.15
C GLN A 307 3.19 -32.12 -9.68
N GLN A 308 4.23 -32.87 -9.31
CA GLN A 308 4.48 -33.20 -7.90
C GLN A 308 4.68 -31.96 -7.04
N LYS A 309 5.48 -30.98 -7.51
CA LYS A 309 5.67 -29.71 -6.80
C LYS A 309 4.37 -28.91 -6.67
N LEU A 310 3.52 -28.94 -7.70
CA LEU A 310 2.22 -28.28 -7.68
C LEU A 310 1.30 -28.92 -6.63
N GLU A 311 1.23 -30.25 -6.58
CA GLU A 311 0.44 -30.98 -5.58
C GLU A 311 0.94 -30.73 -4.15
N MET A 312 2.27 -30.75 -3.95
CA MET A 312 2.87 -30.41 -2.66
C MET A 312 2.52 -28.98 -2.23
N ALA A 313 2.70 -28.00 -3.13
CA ALA A 313 2.39 -26.61 -2.85
C ALA A 313 0.88 -26.40 -2.59
N SER A 314 0.03 -27.08 -3.34
CA SER A 314 -1.43 -27.07 -3.15
C SER A 314 -1.81 -27.59 -1.77
N THR A 315 -1.22 -28.71 -1.36
CA THR A 315 -1.44 -29.31 -0.04
C THR A 315 -0.98 -28.38 1.08
N THR A 316 0.22 -27.79 0.97
CA THR A 316 0.72 -26.82 1.96
C THR A 316 -0.19 -25.59 2.05
N ASN A 317 -0.68 -25.09 0.91
CA ASN A 317 -1.59 -23.94 0.88
C ASN A 317 -2.94 -24.27 1.55
N ALA A 318 -3.46 -25.49 1.38
CA ALA A 318 -4.66 -25.95 2.08
C ALA A 318 -4.46 -25.97 3.61
N LEU A 319 -3.37 -26.55 4.09
CA LEU A 319 -3.03 -26.58 5.52
C LEU A 319 -2.86 -25.16 6.09
N MET A 320 -2.15 -24.27 5.39
CA MET A 320 -1.98 -22.89 5.82
C MET A 320 -3.30 -22.11 5.90
N LYS A 321 -4.27 -22.40 5.02
CA LYS A 321 -5.60 -21.80 5.09
C LYS A 321 -6.38 -22.28 6.32
N GLU A 322 -6.23 -23.55 6.67
CA GLU A 322 -6.84 -24.13 7.88
C GLU A 322 -6.22 -23.51 9.14
N ASP A 323 -4.89 -23.47 9.23
CA ASP A 323 -4.17 -22.83 10.35
C ASP A 323 -4.57 -21.36 10.51
N LEU A 324 -4.71 -20.64 9.40
CA LEU A 324 -5.16 -19.25 9.40
C LEU A 324 -6.61 -19.12 9.91
N ALA A 325 -7.50 -20.05 9.56
CA ALA A 325 -8.87 -20.06 10.07
C ALA A 325 -8.90 -20.36 11.59
N ILE A 326 -8.09 -21.30 12.07
CA ILE A 326 -7.94 -21.61 13.50
C ILE A 326 -7.44 -20.37 14.25
N ALA A 327 -6.36 -19.75 13.77
CA ALA A 327 -5.78 -18.56 14.40
C ALA A 327 -6.79 -17.40 14.45
N LYS A 328 -7.59 -17.18 13.40
CA LYS A 328 -8.67 -16.19 13.40
C LYS A 328 -9.71 -16.47 14.46
N ASN A 329 -10.14 -17.72 14.64
CA ASN A 329 -11.10 -18.09 15.68
C ASN A 329 -10.52 -17.86 17.08
N THR A 330 -9.25 -18.18 17.30
CA THR A 330 -8.57 -17.90 18.58
C THR A 330 -8.50 -16.39 18.86
N ILE A 331 -8.21 -15.57 17.86
CA ILE A 331 -8.21 -14.11 18.01
C ILE A 331 -9.60 -13.61 18.42
N LEU A 332 -10.67 -14.08 17.76
CA LEU A 332 -12.04 -13.70 18.12
C LEU A 332 -12.41 -14.10 19.56
N GLN A 333 -11.98 -15.28 20.01
CA GLN A 333 -12.17 -15.71 21.40
C GLN A 333 -11.44 -14.80 22.39
N LEU A 334 -10.17 -14.48 22.11
CA LEU A 334 -9.38 -13.57 22.96
C LEU A 334 -9.93 -12.15 22.97
N GLU A 335 -10.49 -11.66 21.86
CA GLU A 335 -11.15 -10.36 21.79
C GLU A 335 -12.42 -10.31 22.65
N ASP A 336 -13.22 -11.40 22.68
CA ASP A 336 -14.39 -11.50 23.53
C ASP A 336 -14.02 -11.60 25.01
N GLU A 337 -13.04 -12.44 25.36
CA GLU A 337 -12.51 -12.52 26.74
C GLU A 337 -11.98 -11.17 27.23
N LYS A 338 -11.23 -10.46 26.38
CA LYS A 338 -10.73 -9.12 26.69
C LYS A 338 -11.88 -8.17 26.99
N LYS A 339 -12.94 -8.17 26.17
CA LYS A 339 -14.11 -7.31 26.37
C LYS A 339 -14.84 -7.63 27.66
N VAL A 340 -14.98 -8.92 28.00
CA VAL A 340 -15.55 -9.35 29.28
C VAL A 340 -14.69 -8.83 30.45
N LEU A 341 -13.37 -9.01 30.39
CA LEU A 341 -12.47 -8.52 31.43
C LEU A 341 -12.49 -7.00 31.59
N GLU A 342 -12.59 -6.24 30.49
CA GLU A 342 -12.76 -4.79 30.53
C GLU A 342 -14.06 -4.39 31.22
N SER A 343 -15.18 -5.09 30.93
CA SER A 343 -16.46 -4.83 31.60
C SER A 343 -16.44 -5.16 33.10
N GLN A 344 -15.74 -6.24 33.49
CA GLN A 344 -15.55 -6.61 34.89
C GLN A 344 -14.69 -5.58 35.62
N ARG A 345 -13.59 -5.14 35.00
CA ARG A 345 -12.72 -4.09 35.54
C ARG A 345 -13.52 -2.81 35.79
N ASP A 346 -14.33 -2.38 34.83
CA ASP A 346 -15.10 -1.15 34.94
C ASP A 346 -16.18 -1.26 36.04
N THR A 347 -16.80 -2.43 36.18
CA THR A 347 -17.74 -2.72 37.27
C THR A 347 -17.04 -2.65 38.64
N ILE A 348 -15.88 -3.29 38.79
CA ILE A 348 -15.09 -3.26 40.03
C ILE A 348 -14.67 -1.84 40.38
N LEU A 349 -14.20 -1.07 39.39
CA LEU A 349 -13.83 0.34 39.59
C LEU A 349 -15.02 1.17 40.04
N HIS A 350 -16.19 0.95 39.45
CA HIS A 350 -17.41 1.66 39.84
C HIS A 350 -17.82 1.35 41.27
N VAL A 351 -17.87 0.06 41.63
CA VAL A 351 -18.18 -0.40 43.00
C VAL A 351 -17.16 0.17 43.99
N HIS A 352 -15.87 0.06 43.70
CA HIS A 352 -14.84 0.54 44.61
C HIS A 352 -14.91 2.06 44.80
N LYS A 353 -15.17 2.82 43.73
CA LYS A 353 -15.38 4.27 43.80
C LYS A 353 -16.59 4.60 44.68
N HIS A 354 -17.70 3.90 44.50
CA HIS A 354 -18.90 4.09 45.32
C HIS A 354 -18.62 3.84 46.80
N THR A 355 -17.96 2.72 47.14
CA THR A 355 -17.58 2.40 48.52
C THR A 355 -16.65 3.46 49.13
N ILE A 356 -15.71 4.00 48.35
CA ILE A 356 -14.85 5.12 48.82
C ILE A 356 -15.69 6.38 49.10
N GLU A 357 -16.68 6.69 48.27
CA GLU A 357 -17.56 7.85 48.48
C GLU A 357 -18.47 7.66 49.70
N GLU A 358 -19.01 6.45 49.92
CA GLU A 358 -19.79 6.11 51.11
C GLU A 358 -18.95 6.21 52.38
N THR A 359 -17.79 5.57 52.42
CA THR A 359 -16.89 5.64 53.57
C THR A 359 -16.43 7.06 53.88
N LYS A 360 -16.21 7.91 52.86
CA LYS A 360 -15.93 9.34 53.08
C LYS A 360 -17.10 10.06 53.74
N LYS A 361 -18.33 9.83 53.26
CA LYS A 361 -19.54 10.42 53.86
C LYS A 361 -19.70 9.98 55.31
N ASP A 362 -19.45 8.70 55.61
CA ASP A 362 -19.52 8.17 56.97
C ASP A 362 -18.48 8.84 57.88
N ILE A 363 -17.24 8.97 57.43
CA ILE A 363 -16.17 9.66 58.15
C ILE A 363 -16.52 11.14 58.38
N ASP A 364 -17.09 11.82 57.39
CA ASP A 364 -17.48 13.24 57.50
C ASP A 364 -18.61 13.42 58.54
N VAL A 365 -19.59 12.52 58.56
CA VAL A 365 -20.67 12.51 59.55
C VAL A 365 -20.13 12.22 60.95
N GLU A 366 -19.24 11.22 61.10
CA GLU A 366 -18.59 10.93 62.38
C GLU A 366 -17.79 12.16 62.86
N ARG A 367 -16.99 12.76 61.99
CA ARG A 367 -16.22 13.96 62.28
C ARG A 367 -17.11 15.13 62.70
N GLN A 368 -18.22 15.36 62.01
CA GLN A 368 -19.17 16.41 62.36
C GLN A 368 -19.81 16.15 63.72
N THR A 369 -20.17 14.90 64.01
CA THR A 369 -20.76 14.50 65.30
C THR A 369 -19.76 14.69 66.45
N TYR A 370 -18.49 14.32 66.24
CA TYR A 370 -17.41 14.58 67.20
C TYR A 370 -17.20 16.07 67.42
N GLN A 371 -17.20 16.89 66.37
CA GLN A 371 -17.05 18.34 66.48
C GLN A 371 -18.19 18.99 67.25
N GLN A 372 -19.44 18.62 66.94
CA GLN A 372 -20.62 19.12 67.66
C GLN A 372 -20.62 18.70 69.13
N SER A 373 -20.31 17.43 69.41
CA SER A 373 -20.24 16.94 70.79
C SER A 373 -19.13 17.64 71.59
N ARG A 374 -17.97 17.85 70.96
CA ARG A 374 -16.85 18.58 71.58
C ARG A 374 -17.19 20.05 71.81
N ALA A 375 -17.83 20.72 70.85
CA ALA A 375 -18.29 22.10 71.02
C ALA A 375 -19.29 22.21 72.20
N GLY A 376 -20.25 21.29 72.30
CA GLY A 376 -21.19 21.26 73.43
C GLY A 376 -20.50 21.01 74.78
N LEU A 377 -19.44 20.20 74.81
CA LEU A 377 -18.64 19.98 76.02
C LEU A 377 -17.81 21.21 76.38
N ASP A 378 -17.20 21.87 75.39
CA ASP A 378 -16.43 23.11 75.58
C ASP A 378 -17.34 24.22 76.13
N ASP A 379 -18.57 24.35 75.62
CA ASP A 379 -19.59 25.29 76.12
C ASP A 379 -19.97 24.98 77.58
N MET A 380 -20.19 23.70 77.92
CA MET A 380 -20.46 23.30 79.30
C MET A 380 -19.27 23.58 80.22
N TYR A 381 -18.04 23.31 79.77
CA TYR A 381 -16.82 23.58 80.54
C TYR A 381 -16.63 25.08 80.78
N ALA A 382 -16.92 25.90 79.78
CA ALA A 382 -16.91 27.36 79.90
C ALA A 382 -17.96 27.85 80.91
N ASP A 383 -19.19 27.31 80.87
CA ASP A 383 -20.25 27.66 81.82
C ASP A 383 -19.90 27.24 83.26
N ILE A 384 -19.41 26.02 83.46
CA ILE A 384 -18.97 25.53 84.79
C ILE A 384 -17.81 26.38 85.31
N LYS A 385 -16.82 26.68 84.47
CA LYS A 385 -15.70 27.54 84.86
C LYS A 385 -16.18 28.93 85.28
N LYS A 386 -17.11 29.53 84.54
CA LYS A 386 -17.71 30.81 84.90
C LYS A 386 -18.45 30.74 86.23
N ARG A 387 -19.28 29.71 86.46
CA ARG A 387 -19.97 29.51 87.74
C ARG A 387 -18.99 29.34 88.90
N LEU A 388 -17.87 28.65 88.68
CA LEU A 388 -16.82 28.48 89.68
C LEU A 388 -16.17 29.83 90.02
N ASP A 389 -15.82 30.62 89.01
CA ASP A 389 -15.26 31.96 89.20
C ASP A 389 -16.24 32.87 89.96
N ASP A 390 -17.53 32.82 89.62
CA ASP A 390 -18.60 33.56 90.31
C ASP A 390 -18.73 33.13 91.79
N GLU A 391 -18.70 31.81 92.09
CA GLU A 391 -18.76 31.28 93.46
C GLU A 391 -17.52 31.64 94.28
N ILE A 392 -16.32 31.62 93.66
CA ILE A 392 -15.09 32.07 94.31
C ILE A 392 -15.20 33.55 94.68
N ASN A 393 -15.68 34.39 93.76
CA ASN A 393 -15.88 35.81 94.02
C ASN A 393 -16.91 36.04 95.14
N LEU A 394 -18.02 35.30 95.13
CA LEU A 394 -19.05 35.40 96.17
C LEU A 394 -18.50 34.97 97.54
N ARG A 395 -17.75 33.86 97.60
CA ARG A 395 -17.08 33.41 98.83
C ARG A 395 -16.13 34.48 99.36
N LEU A 396 -15.30 35.08 98.51
CA LEU A 396 -14.37 36.14 98.91
C LEU A 396 -15.11 37.36 99.48
N GLU A 397 -16.24 37.76 98.88
CA GLU A 397 -17.06 38.86 99.39
C GLU A 397 -17.68 38.51 100.75
N VAL A 398 -18.19 37.29 100.92
CA VAL A 398 -18.72 36.81 102.21
C VAL A 398 -17.63 36.73 103.28
N GLU A 399 -16.42 36.27 102.95
CA GLU A 399 -15.28 36.24 103.89
C GLU A 399 -14.87 37.66 104.32
N LYS A 400 -14.91 38.62 103.40
CA LYS A 400 -14.64 40.03 103.68
C LYS A 400 -15.71 40.63 104.60
N GLU A 401 -16.99 40.38 104.31
CA GLU A 401 -18.09 40.82 105.17
C GLU A 401 -18.01 40.18 106.57
N LEU A 402 -17.67 38.89 106.65
CA LEU A 402 -17.45 38.20 107.93
C LEU A 402 -16.30 38.83 108.72
N SER A 403 -15.18 39.17 108.06
CA SER A 403 -14.07 39.86 108.70
C SER A 403 -14.48 41.22 109.26
N LEU A 404 -15.34 41.95 108.53
CA LEU A 404 -15.89 43.23 108.98
C LEU A 404 -16.80 43.04 110.21
N GLN A 405 -17.69 42.04 110.18
CA GLN A 405 -18.56 41.68 111.30
C GLN A 405 -17.77 41.27 112.55
N ILE A 406 -16.69 40.51 112.41
CA ILE A 406 -15.80 40.16 113.53
C ILE A 406 -15.19 41.43 114.14
N GLY A 407 -14.71 42.36 113.31
CA GLY A 407 -14.20 43.64 113.77
C GLY A 407 -15.25 44.46 114.53
N MET A 408 -16.45 44.61 113.96
CA MET A 408 -17.57 45.29 114.63
C MET A 408 -17.95 44.62 115.96
N LYS A 409 -17.97 43.29 116.02
CA LYS A 409 -18.26 42.54 117.25
C LYS A 409 -17.21 42.81 118.33
N GLN A 410 -15.93 42.83 117.98
CA GLN A 410 -14.85 43.17 118.92
C GLN A 410 -14.98 44.61 119.44
N GLU A 411 -15.34 45.57 118.57
CA GLU A 411 -15.60 46.95 118.99
C GLU A 411 -16.79 47.05 119.96
N ILE A 412 -17.88 46.32 119.70
CA ILE A 412 -19.05 46.27 120.58
C ILE A 412 -18.71 45.60 121.92
N GLU A 413 -17.96 44.49 121.91
CA GLU A 413 -17.51 43.81 123.14
C GLU A 413 -16.62 44.73 123.99
N MET A 414 -15.67 45.44 123.37
CA MET A 414 -14.85 46.43 124.07
C MET A 414 -15.69 47.60 124.62
N ALA A 415 -16.67 48.09 123.85
CA ALA A 415 -17.59 49.11 124.32
C ALA A 415 -18.44 48.61 125.50
N LEU A 416 -18.91 47.36 125.46
CA LEU A 416 -19.67 46.72 126.53
C LEU A 416 -18.83 46.59 127.80
N GLU A 417 -17.61 46.06 127.71
CA GLU A 417 -16.68 45.95 128.86
C GLU A 417 -16.41 47.32 129.49
N LEU A 418 -16.18 48.36 128.68
CA LEU A 418 -16.01 49.73 129.17
C LEU A 418 -17.27 50.24 129.90
N THR A 419 -18.46 49.95 129.37
CA THR A 419 -19.71 50.33 130.05
C THR A 419 -19.97 49.53 131.33
N GLU A 420 -19.63 48.24 131.36
CA GLU A 420 -19.73 47.39 132.56
C GLU A 420 -18.79 47.90 133.65
N LYS A 421 -17.56 48.29 133.27
CA LYS A 421 -16.62 48.96 134.18
C LYS A 421 -17.18 50.28 134.72
N ASP A 422 -17.75 51.14 133.87
CA ASP A 422 -18.40 52.40 134.31
C ASP A 422 -19.57 52.14 135.26
N ILE A 423 -20.36 51.08 135.03
CA ILE A 423 -21.42 50.66 135.95
C ILE A 423 -20.83 50.25 137.30
N HIS A 424 -19.80 49.40 137.32
CA HIS A 424 -19.14 48.98 138.56
C HIS A 424 -18.57 50.17 139.34
N GLU A 425 -17.88 51.10 138.68
CA GLU A 425 -17.36 52.33 139.30
C GLU A 425 -18.49 53.19 139.90
N LYS A 426 -19.60 53.35 139.18
CA LYS A 426 -20.80 54.03 139.69
C LYS A 426 -21.42 53.29 140.86
N GLN A 427 -21.44 51.96 140.83
CA GLN A 427 -22.01 51.12 141.88
C GLN A 427 -21.17 51.21 143.16
N ASP A 428 -19.84 51.20 143.05
CA ASP A 428 -18.91 51.46 144.16
C ASP A 428 -19.10 52.87 144.73
N THR A 429 -19.31 53.86 143.85
CA THR A 429 -19.63 55.23 144.27
C THR A 429 -20.94 55.28 145.04
N ILE A 430 -21.99 54.56 144.60
CA ILE A 430 -23.27 54.44 145.31
C ILE A 430 -23.08 53.76 146.67
N ILE A 431 -22.30 52.68 146.76
CA ILE A 431 -22.00 52.00 148.03
C ILE A 431 -21.28 52.97 148.99
N SER A 432 -20.30 53.72 148.49
CA SER A 432 -19.60 54.75 149.26
C SER A 432 -20.57 55.83 149.78
N VAL A 433 -21.44 56.35 148.92
CA VAL A 433 -22.47 57.34 149.31
C VAL A 433 -23.46 56.75 150.32
N ARG A 434 -23.88 55.49 150.16
CA ARG A 434 -24.73 54.80 151.16
C ARG A 434 -24.02 54.64 152.50
N LYS A 435 -22.74 54.31 152.49
CA LYS A 435 -21.93 54.23 153.72
C LYS A 435 -21.82 55.61 154.37
N GLN A 436 -21.54 56.66 153.60
CA GLN A 436 -21.54 58.04 154.10
C GLN A 436 -22.91 58.42 154.68
N LEU A 437 -24.02 58.00 154.05
CA LEU A 437 -25.38 58.25 154.56
C LEU A 437 -25.62 57.50 155.88
N GLU A 438 -25.16 56.24 156.00
CA GLU A 438 -25.26 55.48 157.26
C GLU A 438 -24.33 56.04 158.33
N ASP A 439 -23.14 56.53 157.97
CA ASP A 439 -22.24 57.23 158.88
C ASP A 439 -22.87 58.54 159.37
N VAL A 440 -23.51 59.33 158.48
CA VAL A 440 -24.28 60.53 158.84
C VAL A 440 -25.48 60.17 159.71
N LYS A 441 -26.17 59.07 159.43
CA LYS A 441 -27.28 58.58 160.25
C LYS A 441 -26.80 58.13 161.63
N ASN A 442 -25.66 57.44 161.71
CA ASN A 442 -25.01 57.07 162.97
C ASN A 442 -24.52 58.29 163.75
N ILE A 443 -23.99 59.31 163.07
CA ILE A 443 -23.66 60.60 163.69
C ILE A 443 -24.92 61.28 164.19
N ASN A 444 -26.00 61.33 163.40
CA ASN A 444 -27.29 61.89 163.85
C ASN A 444 -27.86 61.12 165.04
N LEU A 445 -27.73 59.78 165.08
CA LEU A 445 -28.10 58.96 166.24
C LEU A 445 -27.23 59.28 167.46
N GLN A 446 -25.90 59.38 167.30
CA GLN A 446 -24.98 59.77 168.39
C GLN A 446 -25.19 61.21 168.88
N VAL A 447 -25.61 62.12 167.99
CA VAL A 447 -25.99 63.49 168.35
C VAL A 447 -27.32 63.50 169.10
N ALA A 448 -28.29 62.70 168.68
CA ALA A 448 -29.55 62.52 169.41
C ALA A 448 -29.33 61.90 170.80
N GLU A 449 -28.45 60.90 170.94
CA GLU A 449 -28.08 60.28 172.23
C GLU A 449 -27.26 61.20 173.15
N LYS A 450 -26.61 62.24 172.63
CA LYS A 450 -25.89 63.24 173.45
C LYS A 450 -26.73 64.47 173.82
N LEU A 451 -28.00 64.50 173.38
CA LEU A 451 -28.95 65.58 173.65
C LEU A 451 -30.13 65.17 174.54
N GLU A 452 -30.11 63.94 175.08
CA GLU A 452 -30.82 63.50 176.29
C GLU A 452 -29.79 63.17 177.39
#